data_AF-A0A933H1Q6-F1
#
_entry.id   AF-A0A933H1Q6-F1
#
_cell.length_a   1.000
_cell.length_b   1.000
_cell.length_c   1.000
_cell.angle_alpha   90.00
_cell.angle_beta   90.00
_cell.angle_gamma   90.00
#
_symmetry.space_group_name_H-M   'P 1'
#
loop_
_entity.id
_entity.type
_entity.pdbx_description
1 polymer ?
#
loop_
_entity_poly.entity_id
_entity_poly.type
_entity_poly.pdbx_seq_one_letter_code
_entity_poly.pdbx_strand_id
1 'polypeptide(L)'
;MPESPSDRRSEAWFSGIKTSPAGIETWFVIPIRRNSEPKDQHVAMLWGLLRNEVYKAAGGWTGPECTRVIRDLELLPGGWVNPATGKPQDDESRKYTVLVEESKVNDLAQVLARATNSFDQLAILFVVQGEGRNVLQDLEKGYLEGDPASG
;
A
#
# COMPACT_ATOMS: atom_id res chain seq x y z
N MET A 1 -57.14 -21.67 31.74
CA MET A 1 -55.91 -21.20 31.06
C MET A 1 -55.80 -19.71 31.28
N PRO A 2 -54.84 -19.22 32.06
CA PRO A 2 -54.50 -17.81 32.13
C PRO A 2 -53.31 -17.49 31.23
N GLU A 3 -53.36 -16.31 30.63
CA GLU A 3 -52.41 -15.79 29.65
C GLU A 3 -51.00 -15.59 30.26
N SER A 4 -49.98 -15.88 29.44
CA SER A 4 -48.56 -15.73 29.78
C SER A 4 -48.14 -14.26 29.74
N PRO A 5 -47.60 -13.68 30.82
CA PRO A 5 -47.07 -12.33 30.81
C PRO A 5 -45.60 -12.31 30.37
N SER A 6 -45.19 -11.18 29.79
CA SER A 6 -43.80 -10.76 29.50
C SER A 6 -43.26 -10.94 28.08
N ASP A 7 -44.06 -10.51 27.10
CA ASP A 7 -43.53 -9.69 26.01
C ASP A 7 -42.90 -8.42 26.59
N ARG A 8 -41.58 -8.45 26.82
CA ARG A 8 -40.70 -7.28 26.96
C ARG A 8 -39.25 -7.74 27.06
N ARG A 9 -38.65 -8.11 25.93
CA ARG A 9 -37.18 -8.15 25.78
C ARG A 9 -36.74 -7.46 24.50
N SER A 10 -36.49 -6.17 24.67
CA SER A 10 -35.33 -5.46 24.14
C SER A 10 -35.11 -5.47 22.63
N GLU A 11 -36.00 -4.80 21.89
CA GLU A 11 -35.62 -4.07 20.67
C GLU A 11 -34.82 -2.82 21.05
N ALA A 12 -33.51 -2.93 21.28
CA ALA A 12 -32.60 -1.77 21.38
C ALA A 12 -31.12 -2.19 21.49
N TRP A 13 -30.51 -2.78 20.45
CA TRP A 13 -29.05 -3.03 20.47
C TRP A 13 -28.31 -2.77 19.15
N PHE A 14 -28.98 -2.32 18.08
CA PHE A 14 -28.31 -2.02 16.80
C PHE A 14 -28.49 -0.57 16.32
N SER A 15 -28.62 0.40 17.23
CA SER A 15 -28.41 1.81 16.86
C SER A 15 -26.92 2.16 17.02
N GLY A 16 -26.15 2.02 15.94
CA GLY A 16 -24.80 2.60 15.91
C GLY A 16 -23.67 1.74 15.36
N ILE A 17 -23.92 0.72 14.54
CA ILE A 17 -22.87 0.28 13.63
C ILE A 17 -22.74 1.39 12.59
N LYS A 18 -21.85 2.36 12.84
CA LYS A 18 -21.23 3.09 11.74
C LYS A 18 -20.57 2.02 10.89
N THR A 19 -21.23 1.59 9.82
CA THR A 19 -20.60 0.76 8.81
C THR A 19 -19.33 1.48 8.43
N SER A 20 -18.19 0.90 8.80
CA SER A 20 -16.91 1.36 8.32
C SER A 20 -17.05 1.51 6.80
N PRO A 21 -16.70 2.66 6.20
CA PRO A 21 -16.76 2.80 4.75
C PRO A 21 -16.08 1.58 4.13
N ALA A 22 -16.76 0.93 3.17
CA ALA A 22 -16.28 -0.30 2.59
C ALA A 22 -14.88 -0.07 2.03
N GLY A 23 -13.87 -0.61 2.71
CA GLY A 23 -12.49 -0.50 2.26
C GLY A 23 -12.33 -1.22 0.93
N ILE A 24 -11.59 -0.62 0.02
CA ILE A 24 -11.22 -1.26 -1.23
C ILE A 24 -9.84 -1.87 -1.09
N GLU A 25 -9.70 -3.11 -1.54
CA GLU A 25 -8.40 -3.77 -1.58
C GLU A 25 -7.57 -3.19 -2.71
N THR A 26 -6.36 -2.79 -2.36
CA THR A 26 -5.35 -2.32 -3.30
C THR A 26 -4.05 -3.06 -3.04
N TRP A 27 -3.20 -3.17 -4.05
CA TRP A 27 -1.86 -3.67 -3.85
C TRP A 27 -0.87 -3.03 -4.80
N PHE A 28 0.39 -2.98 -4.40
CA PHE A 28 1.47 -2.48 -5.23
C PHE A 28 2.73 -3.30 -5.02
N VAL A 29 3.66 -3.22 -5.97
CA VAL A 29 4.94 -3.93 -5.94
C VAL A 29 6.09 -2.95 -6.11
N ILE A 30 7.12 -3.09 -5.27
CA ILE A 30 8.36 -2.34 -5.40
C ILE A 30 9.50 -3.35 -5.62
N PRO A 31 10.18 -3.28 -6.76
CA PRO A 31 11.38 -4.08 -7.02
C PRO A 31 12.45 -3.88 -5.93
N ILE A 32 13.29 -4.89 -5.68
CA ILE A 32 14.37 -4.77 -4.70
C ILE A 32 15.66 -4.27 -5.37
N ARG A 33 15.87 -4.59 -6.66
CA ARG A 33 17.15 -4.38 -7.37
C ARG A 33 17.01 -3.84 -8.80
N ARG A 34 15.90 -3.18 -9.13
CA ARG A 34 15.67 -2.70 -10.50
C ARG A 34 16.27 -1.30 -10.68
N ASN A 35 17.07 -1.12 -11.73
CA ASN A 35 17.81 0.11 -12.15
C ASN A 35 19.19 0.36 -11.55
N SER A 36 19.67 -0.41 -10.58
CA SER A 36 21.00 -0.23 -10.00
C SER A 36 21.96 -1.32 -10.45
N GLU A 37 23.25 -0.99 -10.57
CA GLU A 37 24.29 -2.01 -10.63
C GLU A 37 24.12 -3.03 -9.48
N PRO A 38 24.69 -4.26 -9.57
CA PRO A 38 24.52 -5.36 -8.60
C PRO A 38 24.85 -5.05 -7.12
N LYS A 39 25.20 -3.80 -6.78
CA LYS A 39 25.64 -3.32 -5.48
C LYS A 39 24.57 -2.56 -4.69
N ASP A 40 23.49 -2.06 -5.30
CA ASP A 40 22.57 -1.15 -4.59
C ASP A 40 21.18 -1.77 -4.39
N GLN A 41 21.05 -2.57 -3.33
CA GLN A 41 19.73 -2.77 -2.72
C GLN A 41 19.23 -1.43 -2.18
N HIS A 42 17.93 -1.17 -2.26
CA HIS A 42 17.34 -0.01 -1.63
C HIS A 42 17.71 0.07 -0.15
N VAL A 43 18.11 1.27 0.29
CA VAL A 43 18.52 1.53 1.67
C VAL A 43 17.44 1.01 2.61
N ALA A 44 17.84 0.18 3.59
CA ALA A 44 16.91 -0.57 4.43
C ALA A 44 15.87 0.33 5.15
N MET A 45 16.26 1.57 5.48
CA MET A 45 15.42 2.58 6.11
C MET A 45 14.22 2.99 5.25
N LEU A 46 14.36 3.07 3.92
CA LEU A 46 13.30 3.53 3.01
C LEU A 46 12.04 2.65 3.12
N TRP A 47 12.21 1.36 3.37
CA TRP A 47 11.09 0.44 3.61
C TRP A 47 10.30 0.79 4.88
N GLY A 48 10.97 1.34 5.90
CA GLY A 48 10.33 1.86 7.10
C GLY A 48 9.55 3.14 6.82
N LEU A 49 10.15 4.08 6.09
CA LEU A 49 9.52 5.35 5.71
C LEU A 49 8.26 5.12 4.87
N LEU A 50 8.35 4.25 3.86
CA LEU A 50 7.22 3.85 3.02
C LEU A 50 6.07 3.30 3.87
N ARG A 51 6.35 2.37 4.79
CA ARG A 51 5.29 1.79 5.65
C ARG A 51 4.60 2.86 6.49
N ASN A 52 5.37 3.80 7.04
CA ASN A 52 4.81 4.88 7.85
C ASN A 52 3.92 5.80 7.02
N GLU A 53 4.34 6.18 5.80
CA GLU A 53 3.55 7.05 4.94
C GLU A 53 2.32 6.35 4.36
N VAL A 54 2.43 5.09 3.94
CA VAL A 54 1.28 4.29 3.52
C VAL A 54 0.27 4.19 4.65
N TYR A 55 0.73 3.99 5.88
CA TYR A 55 -0.12 3.96 7.07
C TYR A 55 -0.81 5.31 7.32
N LYS A 56 -0.09 6.44 7.20
CA LYS A 56 -0.68 7.79 7.30
C LYS A 56 -1.72 8.03 6.19
N ALA A 57 -1.42 7.66 4.95
CA ALA A 57 -2.29 7.84 3.79
C ALA A 57 -3.56 6.98 3.88
N ALA A 58 -3.45 5.78 4.46
CA ALA A 58 -4.59 4.93 4.80
C ALA A 58 -5.42 5.47 5.99
N GLY A 59 -5.13 6.67 6.50
CA GLY A 59 -5.88 7.32 7.57
C GLY A 59 -5.50 6.89 8.98
N GLY A 60 -4.37 6.19 9.17
CA GLY A 60 -3.89 5.79 10.49
C GLY A 60 -4.77 4.74 11.20
N TRP A 61 -5.67 4.08 10.47
CA TRP A 61 -6.58 3.10 11.06
C TRP A 61 -5.79 1.87 11.58
N THR A 62 -6.04 1.48 12.84
CA THR A 62 -5.52 0.24 13.44
C THR A 62 -6.70 -0.62 13.91
N GLY A 63 -6.81 -1.83 13.39
CA GLY A 63 -7.81 -2.79 13.84
C GLY A 63 -7.78 -4.08 13.02
N PRO A 64 -8.22 -5.22 13.58
CA PRO A 64 -8.12 -6.54 12.93
C PRO A 64 -8.86 -6.64 11.59
N GLU A 65 -9.78 -5.70 11.30
CA GLU A 65 -10.64 -5.67 10.11
C GLU A 65 -10.32 -4.54 9.11
N CYS A 66 -9.47 -3.54 9.42
CA CYS A 66 -9.49 -2.28 8.65
C CYS A 66 -8.18 -1.71 8.12
N THR A 67 -7.02 -2.24 8.49
CA THR A 67 -5.77 -1.87 7.80
C THR A 67 -4.81 -3.02 7.87
N ARG A 68 -4.87 -3.93 6.89
CA ARG A 68 -3.77 -4.88 6.68
C ARG A 68 -2.61 -4.18 5.99
N VAL A 69 -2.08 -3.10 6.55
CA VAL A 69 -0.73 -2.70 6.18
C VAL A 69 0.15 -3.78 6.79
N ILE A 70 0.64 -4.67 5.91
CA ILE A 70 1.49 -5.83 6.21
C ILE A 70 0.68 -7.07 6.63
N ARG A 71 -0.08 -7.67 5.70
CA ARG A 71 -0.02 -9.13 5.61
C ARG A 71 1.27 -9.45 4.86
N ASP A 72 2.07 -10.34 5.44
CA ASP A 72 3.21 -11.07 4.88
C ASP A 72 3.86 -10.41 3.66
N LEU A 73 5.09 -9.92 3.86
CA LEU A 73 5.96 -9.46 2.77
C LEU A 73 6.09 -10.59 1.74
N GLU A 74 5.20 -10.61 0.74
CA GLU A 74 5.26 -11.54 -0.35
C GLU A 74 6.37 -11.06 -1.27
N LEU A 75 7.45 -11.85 -1.32
CA LEU A 75 8.49 -11.70 -2.33
C LEU A 75 7.96 -12.34 -3.60
N LEU A 76 7.68 -11.51 -4.59
CA LEU A 76 7.27 -11.97 -5.90
C LEU A 76 8.50 -12.12 -6.79
N PRO A 77 8.76 -13.31 -7.34
CA PRO A 77 9.78 -13.47 -8.36
C PRO A 77 9.35 -12.67 -9.59
N GLY A 78 10.30 -11.98 -10.18
CA GLY A 78 10.10 -11.19 -11.37
C GLY A 78 11.35 -11.20 -12.24
N GLY A 79 11.26 -10.45 -13.33
CA GLY A 79 12.38 -10.23 -14.21
C GLY A 79 12.23 -8.91 -14.92
N TRP A 80 13.34 -8.36 -15.39
CA TRP A 80 13.35 -7.11 -16.14
C TRP A 80 14.40 -7.14 -17.22
N VAL A 81 14.16 -6.41 -18.31
CA VAL A 81 15.17 -6.23 -19.34
C VAL A 81 16.02 -5.05 -18.94
N ASN A 82 17.29 -5.32 -18.65
CA ASN A 82 18.24 -4.29 -18.31
C ASN A 82 18.47 -3.38 -19.53
N PRO A 83 18.16 -2.07 -19.46
CA PRO A 83 18.22 -1.18 -20.62
C PRO A 83 19.67 -0.93 -21.08
N ALA A 84 20.65 -1.06 -20.19
CA ALA A 84 22.06 -0.92 -20.54
C ALA A 84 22.62 -2.14 -21.27
N THR A 85 22.10 -3.36 -21.00
CA THR A 85 22.63 -4.61 -21.58
C THR A 85 21.68 -5.30 -22.56
N GLY A 86 20.40 -4.92 -22.58
CA GLY A 86 19.32 -5.57 -23.33
C GLY A 86 18.97 -6.99 -22.86
N LYS A 87 19.54 -7.47 -21.75
CA LYS A 87 19.35 -8.84 -21.27
C LYS A 87 18.30 -8.92 -20.17
N PRO A 88 17.50 -10.00 -20.12
CA PRO A 88 16.64 -10.27 -18.98
C PRO A 88 17.50 -10.53 -17.75
N GLN A 89 17.09 -9.98 -16.63
CA GLN A 89 17.71 -10.15 -15.32
C GLN A 89 16.62 -10.47 -14.31
N ASP A 90 16.86 -11.52 -13.53
CA ASP A 90 15.97 -11.92 -12.44
C ASP A 90 15.95 -10.85 -11.35
N ASP A 91 14.79 -10.66 -10.75
CA ASP A 91 14.56 -9.69 -9.70
C ASP A 91 13.49 -10.21 -8.73
N GLU A 92 13.42 -9.58 -7.57
CA GLU A 92 12.40 -9.84 -6.57
C GLU A 92 11.69 -8.53 -6.26
N SER A 93 10.37 -8.59 -6.10
CA SER A 93 9.57 -7.43 -5.70
C SER A 93 8.93 -7.67 -4.35
N ARG A 94 8.90 -6.62 -3.52
CA ARG A 94 8.09 -6.60 -2.30
C ARG A 94 6.68 -6.19 -2.66
N LYS A 95 5.72 -7.07 -2.43
CA LYS A 95 4.30 -6.75 -2.59
C LYS A 95 3.71 -6.25 -1.28
N TYR A 96 2.91 -5.21 -1.39
CA TYR A 96 2.15 -4.61 -0.30
C TYR A 96 0.68 -4.62 -0.68
N THR A 97 -0.15 -5.30 0.11
CA THR A 97 -1.60 -5.19 0.03
C THR A 97 -2.06 -4.18 1.08
N VAL A 98 -2.95 -3.27 0.70
CA VAL A 98 -3.49 -2.22 1.58
C VAL A 98 -4.98 -2.12 1.35
N LEU A 99 -5.75 -2.19 2.44
CA LEU A 99 -7.16 -1.87 2.44
C LEU A 99 -7.30 -0.38 2.77
N VAL A 100 -7.91 0.40 1.89
CA VAL A 100 -8.10 1.85 2.07
C VAL A 100 -9.52 2.25 1.73
N GLU A 101 -10.01 3.37 2.26
CA GLU A 101 -11.22 4.00 1.74
C GLU A 101 -10.99 4.46 0.29
N GLU A 102 -12.03 4.44 -0.53
CA GLU A 102 -11.96 4.91 -1.92
C GLU A 102 -11.43 6.35 -2.02
N SER A 103 -11.82 7.22 -1.08
CA SER A 103 -11.35 8.60 -0.96
C SER A 103 -9.83 8.72 -0.75
N LYS A 104 -9.19 7.67 -0.21
CA LYS A 104 -7.76 7.61 0.14
C LYS A 104 -6.87 6.99 -0.93
N VAL A 105 -7.47 6.49 -2.00
CA VAL A 105 -6.74 5.89 -3.12
C VAL A 105 -5.77 6.86 -3.78
N ASN A 106 -6.19 8.12 -3.94
CA ASN A 106 -5.35 9.16 -4.52
C ASN A 106 -4.23 9.59 -3.55
N ASP A 107 -4.51 9.64 -2.25
CA ASP A 107 -3.48 9.90 -1.22
C ASP A 107 -2.40 8.80 -1.26
N LEU A 108 -2.82 7.53 -1.39
CA LEU A 108 -1.90 6.40 -1.55
C LEU A 108 -1.10 6.50 -2.87
N ALA A 109 -1.73 6.87 -3.98
CA ALA A 109 -1.03 7.10 -5.25
C ALA A 109 0.05 8.20 -5.14
N GLN A 110 -0.22 9.27 -4.38
CA GLN A 110 0.76 10.33 -4.12
C GLN A 110 1.95 9.84 -3.28
N VAL A 111 1.72 8.98 -2.28
CA VAL A 111 2.81 8.31 -1.54
C VAL A 111 3.66 7.48 -2.51
N LEU A 112 3.02 6.72 -3.41
CA LEU A 112 3.75 5.90 -4.38
C LEU A 112 4.55 6.73 -5.39
N ALA A 113 4.07 7.92 -5.76
CA ALA A 113 4.83 8.85 -6.61
C ALA A 113 6.05 9.47 -5.92
N ARG A 114 6.04 9.56 -4.58
CA ARG A 114 7.25 9.88 -3.81
C ARG A 114 8.17 8.67 -3.67
N ALA A 115 7.58 7.49 -3.50
CA ALA A 115 8.32 6.24 -3.41
C ALA A 115 9.08 5.93 -4.72
N THR A 116 8.54 6.24 -5.89
CA THR A 116 9.29 6.11 -7.16
C THR A 116 10.56 6.96 -7.17
N ASN A 117 10.54 8.14 -6.54
CA ASN A 117 11.74 8.97 -6.40
C ASN A 117 12.73 8.39 -5.38
N SER A 118 12.24 7.96 -4.20
CA SER A 118 13.09 7.42 -3.12
C SER A 118 13.73 6.07 -3.43
N PHE A 119 12.98 5.18 -4.08
CA PHE A 119 13.45 3.86 -4.48
C PHE A 119 14.06 3.87 -5.90
N ASP A 120 14.26 5.05 -6.50
CA ASP A 120 14.84 5.20 -7.85
C ASP A 120 14.18 4.29 -8.91
N GLN A 121 12.85 4.25 -8.88
CA GLN A 121 12.03 3.47 -9.81
C GLN A 121 11.36 4.40 -10.81
N LEU A 122 11.43 4.05 -12.10
CA LEU A 122 10.71 4.79 -13.16
C LEU A 122 9.19 4.68 -13.01
N ALA A 123 8.71 3.57 -12.45
CA ALA A 123 7.30 3.36 -12.17
C ALA A 123 7.08 2.28 -11.09
N ILE A 124 5.97 2.41 -10.37
CA ILE A 124 5.43 1.38 -9.45
C ILE A 124 4.09 0.90 -10.01
N LEU A 125 3.93 -0.42 -10.14
CA LEU A 125 2.62 -1.01 -10.43
C LEU A 125 1.74 -0.89 -9.18
N PHE A 126 0.58 -0.27 -9.36
CA PHE A 126 -0.44 -0.09 -8.34
C PHE A 126 -1.77 -0.60 -8.87
N VAL A 127 -2.39 -1.52 -8.15
CA VAL A 127 -3.65 -2.16 -8.53
C VAL A 127 -4.73 -1.79 -7.55
N VAL A 128 -5.86 -1.34 -8.08
CA VAL A 128 -7.05 -0.96 -7.30
C VAL A 128 -8.23 -1.76 -7.82
N GLN A 129 -8.87 -2.56 -6.97
CA GLN A 129 -10.01 -3.41 -7.37
C GLN A 129 -9.74 -4.29 -8.60
N GLY A 130 -8.49 -4.72 -8.79
CA GLY A 130 -8.06 -5.56 -9.93
C GLY A 130 -7.62 -4.78 -11.17
N GLU A 131 -7.79 -3.45 -11.20
CA GLU A 131 -7.32 -2.60 -12.29
C GLU A 131 -5.90 -2.11 -12.04
N GLY A 132 -4.96 -2.54 -12.89
CA GLY A 132 -3.55 -2.19 -12.79
C GLY A 132 -3.22 -0.87 -13.48
N ARG A 133 -2.48 -0.02 -12.77
CA ARG A 133 -1.93 1.24 -13.29
C ARG A 133 -0.48 1.44 -12.85
N ASN A 134 0.28 2.15 -13.66
CA ASN A 134 1.64 2.54 -13.31
C ASN A 134 1.62 3.95 -12.69
N VAL A 135 2.12 4.05 -11.46
CA VAL A 135 2.47 5.34 -10.85
C VAL A 135 3.87 5.68 -11.34
N LEU A 136 3.98 6.70 -12.18
CA LEU A 136 5.24 7.11 -12.78
C LEU A 136 6.07 7.94 -11.81
N GLN A 137 7.38 7.95 -12.02
CA GLN A 137 8.29 8.89 -11.38
C GLN A 137 7.87 10.33 -11.69
N ASP A 138 7.75 11.16 -10.66
CA ASP A 138 7.42 12.57 -10.76
C ASP A 138 8.22 13.34 -9.71
N LEU A 139 9.32 13.95 -10.13
CA LEU A 139 10.24 14.67 -9.24
C LEU A 139 9.58 15.86 -8.54
N GLU A 140 8.49 16.41 -9.09
CA GLU A 140 7.75 17.51 -8.45
C GLU A 140 7.01 17.06 -7.18
N LYS A 141 6.78 15.75 -7.01
CA LYS A 141 6.16 15.20 -5.79
C LYS A 141 7.13 15.09 -4.62
N GLY A 142 8.42 15.25 -4.85
CA GLY A 142 9.46 15.09 -3.84
C GLY A 142 9.67 13.63 -3.42
N TYR A 143 10.34 13.42 -2.30
CA TYR A 143 10.75 12.11 -1.79
C TYR A 143 9.94 11.72 -0.56
N LEU A 144 10.05 10.46 -0.13
CA LEU A 144 9.49 10.04 1.14
C LEU A 144 10.04 10.90 2.30
N GLU A 145 9.20 11.17 3.29
CA GLU A 145 9.54 11.93 4.50
C GLU A 145 10.68 11.25 5.26
N GLY A 146 11.83 11.93 5.37
CA GLY A 146 13.03 11.39 6.01
C GLY A 146 13.98 10.66 5.07
N ASP A 147 13.73 10.67 3.76
CA ASP A 147 14.68 10.23 2.76
C ASP A 147 15.93 11.13 2.77
N PRO A 148 17.16 10.58 2.86
CA PRO A 148 18.39 11.36 2.73
C PRO A 148 18.50 12.20 1.43
N ALA A 149 17.83 11.79 0.35
CA ALA A 149 17.79 12.51 -0.91
C ALA A 149 16.86 13.74 -0.89
N SER A 150 16.04 13.92 0.17
CA SER A 150 15.13 15.07 0.30
C SER A 150 15.81 16.34 0.85
N GLY A 151 17.14 16.33 1.03
CA GLY A 151 17.94 17.39 1.64
C GLY A 151 18.55 18.38 0.65
#